data_AF-A0A4S8UUF3-F1
#
_entry.id   AF-A0A4S8UUF3-F1
#
_cell.length_a   1.000
_cell.length_b   1.000
_cell.length_c   1.000
_cell.angle_alpha   90.00
_cell.angle_beta   90.00
_cell.angle_gamma   90.00
#
_symmetry.space_group_name_H-M   'P 1'
#
loop_
_entity.id
_entity.type
_entity.pdbx_description
1 polymer ?
#
loop_
_entity_poly.entity_id
_entity_poly.type
_entity_poly.pdbx_seq_one_letter_code
_entity_poly.pdbx_strand_id
1 'polypeptide(L)'
;LLTSLAALSTLLGQSVALPPGASSTKYIDWRNFKANGVNLGGWLVQESFIDTAWWNANSGGATDEWGLCANLGSRCGPVLEKRYASWITCADIDKLASANINVLRIPTTYAAWIRLPGSQLYSGNQQKYLRDIATYAIKKYNMHIIVDIHSLPGGVNGQGIGEADGHYGWFHNQTALTYSYKAVDAVINFVRTSGFPSHFTIAPINEPVDNHDFSAFGSPFALSDSGAAWLTNFTHGVLDRVGKVNKQIPVMLQDGFKGEKYFSQFFDKKENLVFDIHSYY
;
A
#
# COMPACT_ATOMS: atom_id res chain seq x y z
N LEU A 1 -33.02 48.90 23.34
CA LEU A 1 -32.27 47.64 23.55
C LEU A 1 -33.28 46.50 23.59
N LEU A 2 -33.84 46.03 22.48
CA LEU A 2 -33.27 45.06 21.52
C LEU A 2 -32.52 43.91 22.21
N THR A 3 -33.18 42.76 22.37
CA THR A 3 -32.57 41.44 22.15
C THR A 3 -33.67 40.42 21.90
N SER A 4 -33.86 40.13 20.61
CA SER A 4 -34.61 39.02 20.04
C SER A 4 -33.83 37.71 20.26
N LEU A 5 -34.47 36.69 20.84
CA LEU A 5 -33.99 35.31 20.76
C LEU A 5 -34.21 34.79 19.33
N ALA A 6 -33.14 34.71 18.55
CA ALA A 6 -33.11 33.91 17.34
C ALA A 6 -32.73 32.46 17.72
N ALA A 7 -33.63 31.54 17.44
CA ALA A 7 -33.36 30.11 17.52
C ALA A 7 -32.31 29.73 16.47
N LEU A 8 -31.13 29.30 16.92
CA LEU A 8 -30.15 28.62 16.07
C LEU A 8 -30.73 27.24 15.71
N SER A 9 -31.23 27.10 14.49
CA SER A 9 -31.48 25.80 13.87
C SER A 9 -30.12 25.17 13.52
N THR A 10 -29.68 24.22 14.34
CA THR A 10 -28.58 23.31 14.02
C THR A 10 -29.01 22.42 12.85
N LEU A 11 -28.51 22.70 11.65
CA LEU A 11 -28.50 21.71 10.57
C LEU A 11 -27.52 20.60 10.96
N LEU A 12 -28.04 19.54 11.60
CA LEU A 12 -27.41 18.24 11.59
C LEU A 12 -27.37 17.77 10.13
N GLY A 13 -26.18 17.78 9.54
CA GLY A 13 -25.93 17.14 8.25
C GLY A 13 -26.23 15.65 8.40
N GLN A 14 -27.41 15.23 7.97
CA GLN A 14 -27.76 13.82 7.88
C GLN A 14 -26.85 13.19 6.82
N SER A 15 -25.94 12.32 7.25
CA SER A 15 -25.29 11.38 6.36
C SER A 15 -26.37 10.46 5.80
N VAL A 16 -26.82 10.75 4.59
CA VAL A 16 -27.69 9.83 3.84
C VAL A 16 -26.88 8.56 3.62
N ALA A 17 -27.20 7.52 4.39
CA ALA A 17 -26.66 6.19 4.14
C ALA A 17 -27.01 5.79 2.71
N LEU A 18 -25.98 5.44 1.93
CA LEU A 18 -26.19 4.94 0.57
C LEU A 18 -27.12 3.71 0.63
N PRO A 19 -28.03 3.55 -0.36
CA PRO A 19 -28.82 2.33 -0.45
C PRO A 19 -27.89 1.10 -0.44
N PRO A 20 -28.32 -0.03 0.15
CA PRO A 20 -27.54 -1.27 0.12
C PRO A 20 -27.16 -1.62 -1.33
N GLY A 21 -25.86 -1.61 -1.64
CA GLY A 21 -25.33 -1.95 -2.96
C GLY A 21 -24.96 -0.79 -3.90
N ALA A 22 -25.15 0.47 -3.50
CA ALA A 22 -24.63 1.62 -4.26
C ALA A 22 -23.27 2.08 -3.71
N SER A 23 -22.18 1.84 -4.46
CA SER A 23 -20.85 2.37 -4.11
C SER A 23 -20.71 3.84 -4.53
N SER A 24 -20.02 4.63 -3.70
CA SER A 24 -19.77 6.06 -3.96
C SER A 24 -18.88 6.25 -5.19
N THR A 25 -19.33 7.06 -6.14
CA THR A 25 -18.50 7.50 -7.28
C THR A 25 -17.62 8.70 -6.95
N LYS A 26 -17.79 9.30 -5.76
CA LYS A 26 -17.01 10.45 -5.31
C LYS A 26 -15.65 9.99 -4.80
N TYR A 27 -14.59 10.57 -5.36
CA TYR A 27 -13.22 10.41 -4.86
C TYR A 27 -13.09 10.99 -3.45
N ILE A 28 -12.33 10.30 -2.61
CA ILE A 28 -12.05 10.81 -1.25
C ILE A 28 -11.10 12.01 -1.30
N ASP A 29 -11.22 12.87 -0.30
CA ASP A 29 -10.23 13.90 0.01
C ASP A 29 -9.63 13.57 1.38
N TRP A 30 -8.38 13.11 1.38
CA TRP A 30 -7.67 12.69 2.59
C TRP A 30 -7.54 13.80 3.64
N ARG A 31 -7.69 15.07 3.27
CA ARG A 31 -7.68 16.20 4.22
C ARG A 31 -8.90 16.15 5.17
N ASN A 32 -10.01 15.59 4.70
CA ASN A 32 -11.29 15.58 5.41
C ASN A 32 -11.77 14.16 5.75
N PHE A 33 -11.30 13.16 5.00
CA PHE A 33 -11.65 11.76 5.21
C PHE A 33 -11.09 11.24 6.54
N LYS A 34 -11.88 10.44 7.26
CA LYS A 34 -11.48 9.80 8.52
C LYS A 34 -11.37 8.29 8.31
N ALA A 35 -10.14 7.80 8.34
CA ALA A 35 -9.84 6.38 8.20
C ALA A 35 -9.85 5.69 9.57
N ASN A 36 -10.56 4.57 9.64
CA ASN A 36 -10.36 3.52 10.62
C ASN A 36 -10.05 2.25 9.82
N GLY A 37 -8.77 1.90 9.73
CA GLY A 37 -8.29 0.92 8.76
C GLY A 37 -7.52 -0.22 9.39
N VAL A 38 -7.32 -1.27 8.59
CA VAL A 38 -6.44 -2.39 8.93
C VAL A 38 -5.55 -2.74 7.73
N ASN A 39 -4.36 -3.26 8.00
CA ASN A 39 -3.53 -3.89 6.99
C ASN A 39 -3.96 -5.34 6.77
N LEU A 40 -4.03 -5.79 5.51
CA LEU A 40 -4.18 -7.19 5.15
C LEU A 40 -2.80 -7.86 4.99
N GLY A 41 -2.00 -7.80 6.06
CA GLY A 41 -0.61 -8.29 6.11
C GLY A 41 -0.50 -9.82 6.05
N GLY A 42 0.66 -10.32 5.65
CA GLY A 42 0.93 -11.76 5.51
C GLY A 42 0.12 -12.45 4.41
N TRP A 43 -0.53 -11.67 3.53
CA TRP A 43 -1.39 -12.16 2.46
C TRP A 43 -0.66 -12.20 1.12
N LEU A 44 -0.46 -11.05 0.46
CA LEU A 44 0.21 -10.92 -0.84
C LEU A 44 1.69 -10.52 -0.71
N VAL A 45 2.16 -10.40 0.53
CA VAL A 45 3.55 -10.29 0.97
C VAL A 45 3.68 -11.23 2.16
N GLN A 46 4.70 -12.10 2.17
CA GLN A 46 4.88 -13.09 3.23
C GLN A 46 5.92 -12.60 4.25
N GLU A 47 5.56 -12.68 5.53
CA GLU A 47 6.43 -12.32 6.64
C GLU A 47 6.39 -13.42 7.71
N SER A 48 7.56 -13.81 8.19
CA SER A 48 7.72 -14.99 9.05
C SER A 48 6.99 -14.90 10.38
N PHE A 49 6.89 -13.69 10.94
CA PHE A 49 6.30 -13.45 12.25
C PHE A 49 4.77 -13.37 12.24
N ILE A 50 4.12 -13.24 11.08
CA ILE A 50 2.66 -13.13 10.98
C ILE A 50 1.99 -14.51 11.13
N ASP A 51 2.54 -15.54 10.49
CA ASP A 51 2.07 -16.92 10.57
C ASP A 51 3.26 -17.87 10.67
N THR A 52 3.80 -17.98 11.89
CA THR A 52 5.02 -18.75 12.17
C THR A 52 4.87 -20.23 11.85
N ALA A 53 3.67 -20.79 12.02
CA ALA A 53 3.40 -22.19 11.72
C ALA A 53 3.45 -22.47 10.22
N TRP A 54 2.79 -21.63 9.40
CA TRP A 54 2.88 -21.74 7.94
C TRP A 54 4.30 -21.46 7.45
N TRP A 55 4.99 -20.48 8.03
CA TRP A 55 6.35 -20.14 7.65
C TRP A 55 7.30 -21.33 7.87
N ASN A 56 7.32 -21.90 9.07
CA ASN A 56 8.18 -23.04 9.41
C ASN A 56 7.92 -24.27 8.53
N ALA A 57 6.69 -24.46 8.06
CA ALA A 57 6.33 -25.56 7.18
C ALA A 57 6.76 -25.36 5.71
N ASN A 58 7.00 -24.13 5.26
CA ASN A 58 7.19 -23.83 3.83
C ASN A 58 8.50 -23.10 3.49
N SER A 59 9.10 -22.37 4.43
CA SER A 59 10.24 -21.47 4.14
C SER A 59 11.54 -22.20 3.84
N GLY A 60 11.69 -23.45 4.30
CA GLY A 60 12.97 -24.16 4.24
C GLY A 60 14.07 -23.47 5.06
N GLY A 61 13.71 -22.73 6.11
CA GLY A 61 14.66 -21.97 6.93
C GLY A 61 15.01 -20.59 6.38
N ALA A 62 14.37 -20.14 5.30
CA ALA A 62 14.52 -18.78 4.80
C ALA A 62 13.99 -17.73 5.80
N THR A 63 14.61 -16.56 5.78
CA THR A 63 14.26 -15.41 6.62
C THR A 63 13.21 -14.50 5.96
N ASP A 64 13.07 -14.55 4.63
CA ASP A 64 12.19 -13.72 3.82
C ASP A 64 11.43 -14.50 2.71
N GLU A 65 10.50 -13.83 2.02
CA GLU A 65 9.72 -14.42 0.92
C GLU A 65 10.61 -14.79 -0.28
N TRP A 66 11.66 -14.01 -0.54
CA TRP A 66 12.64 -14.26 -1.59
C TRP A 66 13.31 -15.63 -1.41
N GLY A 67 13.88 -15.87 -0.24
CA GLY A 67 14.50 -17.14 0.12
C GLY A 67 13.48 -18.27 0.21
N LEU A 68 12.27 -18.02 0.71
CA LEU A 68 11.17 -19.00 0.73
C LEU A 68 10.86 -19.49 -0.68
N CYS A 69 10.73 -18.58 -1.65
CA CYS A 69 10.49 -18.97 -3.03
C CYS A 69 11.69 -19.66 -3.67
N ALA A 70 12.91 -19.19 -3.40
CA ALA A 70 14.12 -19.84 -3.88
C ALA A 70 14.22 -21.30 -3.40
N ASN A 71 13.91 -21.55 -2.12
CA ASN A 71 13.91 -22.88 -1.53
C ASN A 71 12.81 -23.79 -2.07
N LEU A 72 11.60 -23.25 -2.29
CA LEU A 72 10.48 -24.00 -2.83
C LEU A 72 10.63 -24.30 -4.33
N GLY A 73 11.37 -23.47 -5.07
CA GLY A 73 11.51 -23.57 -6.51
C GLY A 73 10.16 -23.55 -7.22
N SER A 74 9.90 -24.56 -8.07
CA SER A 74 8.63 -24.68 -8.80
C SER A 74 7.40 -24.84 -7.91
N ARG A 75 7.58 -25.19 -6.62
CA ARG A 75 6.49 -25.26 -5.64
C ARG A 75 6.08 -23.90 -5.08
N CYS A 76 6.87 -22.82 -5.27
CA CYS A 76 6.53 -21.54 -4.67
C CYS A 76 5.15 -21.06 -5.12
N GLY A 77 4.90 -21.09 -6.43
CA GLY A 77 3.60 -20.68 -7.00
C GLY A 77 2.41 -21.43 -6.41
N PRO A 78 2.34 -22.77 -6.48
CA PRO A 78 1.24 -23.55 -5.89
C PRO A 78 1.04 -23.31 -4.38
N VAL A 79 2.13 -23.16 -3.62
CA VAL A 79 2.06 -22.89 -2.17
C VAL A 79 1.47 -21.51 -1.89
N LEU A 80 1.94 -20.49 -2.60
CA LEU A 80 1.47 -19.12 -2.46
C LEU A 80 0.04 -18.94 -2.98
N GLU A 81 -0.32 -19.50 -4.13
CA GLU A 81 -1.69 -19.46 -4.68
C GLU A 81 -2.70 -20.07 -3.70
N LYS A 82 -2.36 -21.19 -3.04
CA LYS A 82 -3.20 -21.77 -2.00
C LYS A 82 -3.38 -20.80 -0.83
N ARG A 83 -2.30 -20.15 -0.38
CA ARG A 83 -2.37 -19.16 0.70
C ARG A 83 -3.18 -17.93 0.29
N TYR A 84 -2.97 -17.39 -0.90
CA TYR A 84 -3.72 -16.24 -1.41
C TYR A 84 -5.23 -16.50 -1.45
N ALA A 85 -5.63 -17.72 -1.80
CA ALA A 85 -7.03 -18.12 -1.86
C ALA A 85 -7.70 -18.33 -0.50
N SER A 86 -6.94 -18.58 0.57
CA SER A 86 -7.51 -18.97 1.88
C SER A 86 -7.16 -18.07 3.04
N TRP A 87 -6.14 -17.23 2.94
CA TRP A 87 -5.65 -16.41 4.05
C TRP A 87 -6.60 -15.24 4.36
N ILE A 88 -7.05 -14.52 3.32
CA ILE A 88 -8.09 -13.50 3.44
C ILE A 88 -9.27 -13.89 2.57
N THR A 89 -10.46 -13.87 3.16
CA THR A 89 -11.72 -14.23 2.52
C THR A 89 -12.77 -13.14 2.72
N CYS A 90 -13.90 -13.24 2.02
CA CYS A 90 -15.04 -12.35 2.21
C CYS A 90 -15.57 -12.35 3.67
N ALA A 91 -15.42 -13.47 4.40
CA ALA A 91 -15.84 -13.55 5.79
C ALA A 91 -14.97 -12.68 6.71
N ASP A 92 -13.67 -12.53 6.40
CA ASP A 92 -12.78 -11.62 7.12
C ASP A 92 -13.21 -10.17 6.88
N ILE A 93 -13.57 -9.83 5.64
CA ILE A 93 -14.10 -8.49 5.31
C ILE A 93 -15.42 -8.20 6.05
N ASP A 94 -16.31 -9.18 6.15
CA ASP A 94 -17.55 -9.05 6.94
C ASP A 94 -17.26 -8.78 8.42
N LYS A 95 -16.28 -9.49 8.99
CA LYS A 95 -15.84 -9.29 10.37
C LYS A 95 -15.25 -7.90 10.58
N LEU A 96 -14.37 -7.45 9.68
CA LEU A 96 -13.78 -6.11 9.76
C LEU A 96 -14.84 -5.01 9.64
N ALA A 97 -15.80 -5.16 8.72
CA ALA A 97 -16.92 -4.23 8.59
C ALA A 97 -17.76 -4.14 9.88
N SER A 98 -18.02 -5.29 10.54
CA SER A 98 -18.73 -5.31 11.83
C SER A 98 -17.99 -4.57 12.96
N ALA A 99 -16.67 -4.39 12.81
CA ALA A 99 -15.83 -3.62 13.71
C ALA A 99 -15.65 -2.15 13.26
N ASN A 100 -16.49 -1.66 12.35
CA ASN A 100 -16.45 -0.31 11.78
C ASN A 100 -15.13 0.04 11.06
N ILE A 101 -14.48 -0.95 10.45
CA ILE A 101 -13.35 -0.71 9.54
C ILE A 101 -13.90 -0.16 8.23
N ASN A 102 -13.30 0.93 7.73
CA ASN A 102 -13.68 1.59 6.49
C ASN A 102 -12.54 1.71 5.47
N VAL A 103 -11.30 1.37 5.85
CA VAL A 103 -10.14 1.32 4.96
C VAL A 103 -9.42 -0.02 5.05
N LEU A 104 -9.02 -0.57 3.91
CA LEU A 104 -8.13 -1.73 3.82
C LEU A 104 -6.83 -1.31 3.15
N ARG A 105 -5.70 -1.42 3.86
CA ARG A 105 -4.36 -1.27 3.28
C ARG A 105 -3.85 -2.64 2.89
N ILE A 106 -3.49 -2.83 1.63
CA ILE A 106 -3.17 -4.14 1.07
C ILE A 106 -1.74 -4.11 0.51
N PRO A 107 -0.76 -4.61 1.29
CA PRO A 107 0.61 -4.81 0.83
C PRO A 107 0.67 -5.80 -0.34
N THR A 108 1.47 -5.48 -1.35
CA THR A 108 1.76 -6.33 -2.50
C THR A 108 3.24 -6.23 -2.84
N THR A 109 3.87 -7.34 -3.24
CA THR A 109 5.22 -7.26 -3.81
C THR A 109 5.19 -6.64 -5.21
N TYR A 110 6.29 -6.05 -5.70
CA TYR A 110 6.36 -5.63 -7.10
C TYR A 110 6.10 -6.79 -8.09
N ALA A 111 6.37 -8.03 -7.67
CA ALA A 111 6.20 -9.23 -8.49
C ALA A 111 4.74 -9.53 -8.84
N ALA A 112 3.78 -8.98 -8.08
CA ALA A 112 2.37 -8.98 -8.45
C ALA A 112 2.09 -8.13 -9.70
N TRP A 113 2.93 -7.13 -9.99
CA TRP A 113 2.68 -6.09 -10.98
C TRP A 113 3.55 -6.23 -12.24
N ILE A 114 4.77 -6.71 -12.08
CA ILE A 114 5.75 -6.88 -13.15
C ILE A 114 6.52 -8.18 -12.98
N ARG A 115 7.09 -8.68 -14.07
CA ARG A 115 8.10 -9.74 -14.04
C ARG A 115 9.48 -9.12 -14.21
N LEU A 116 10.33 -9.26 -13.21
CA LEU A 116 11.72 -8.82 -13.23
C LEU A 116 12.63 -10.04 -13.42
N PRO A 117 13.43 -10.11 -14.51
CA PRO A 117 14.39 -11.19 -14.67
C PRO A 117 15.34 -11.30 -13.47
N GLY A 118 15.50 -12.52 -12.95
CA GLY A 118 16.35 -12.80 -11.79
C GLY A 118 15.67 -12.64 -10.42
N SER A 119 14.48 -12.03 -10.36
CA SER A 119 13.68 -12.00 -9.13
C SER A 119 13.28 -13.40 -8.70
N GLN A 120 13.43 -13.71 -7.40
CA GLN A 120 12.92 -14.97 -6.83
C GLN A 120 11.48 -14.83 -6.32
N LEU A 121 10.94 -13.60 -6.24
CA LEU A 121 9.55 -13.40 -5.84
C LEU A 121 8.59 -13.96 -6.89
N TYR A 122 7.50 -14.56 -6.43
CA TYR A 122 6.54 -15.20 -7.31
C TYR A 122 5.65 -14.18 -8.04
N SER A 123 5.52 -14.31 -9.37
CA SER A 123 4.55 -13.57 -10.18
C SER A 123 3.42 -14.49 -10.65
N GLY A 124 2.25 -14.37 -10.01
CA GLY A 124 1.06 -15.19 -10.26
C GLY A 124 -0.24 -14.38 -10.28
N ASN A 125 -1.26 -14.89 -9.60
CA ASN A 125 -2.61 -14.33 -9.61
C ASN A 125 -2.88 -13.31 -8.49
N GLN A 126 -1.85 -12.72 -7.86
CA GLN A 126 -2.03 -11.77 -6.74
C GLN A 126 -3.05 -10.67 -7.07
N GLN A 127 -2.98 -10.10 -8.28
CA GLN A 127 -3.94 -9.07 -8.72
C GLN A 127 -5.39 -9.57 -8.79
N LYS A 128 -5.61 -10.85 -9.11
CA LYS A 128 -6.95 -11.44 -9.12
C LYS A 128 -7.52 -11.50 -7.70
N TYR A 129 -6.76 -12.04 -6.75
CA TYR A 129 -7.19 -12.13 -5.35
C TYR A 129 -7.44 -10.74 -4.74
N LEU A 130 -6.52 -9.79 -4.99
CA LEU A 130 -6.69 -8.37 -4.64
C LEU A 130 -8.01 -7.83 -5.19
N ARG A 131 -8.30 -8.03 -6.48
CA ARG A 131 -9.51 -7.53 -7.15
C ARG A 131 -10.77 -8.14 -6.56
N ASP A 132 -10.78 -9.43 -6.29
CA ASP A 132 -11.94 -10.14 -5.75
C ASP A 132 -12.31 -9.58 -4.35
N ILE A 133 -11.33 -9.49 -3.45
CA ILE A 133 -11.53 -8.93 -2.09
C ILE A 133 -11.88 -7.44 -2.12
N ALA A 134 -11.14 -6.64 -2.88
CA ALA A 134 -11.41 -5.20 -3.01
C ALA A 134 -12.81 -4.94 -3.56
N THR A 135 -13.22 -5.67 -4.61
CA THR A 135 -14.56 -5.54 -5.20
C THR A 135 -15.64 -5.88 -4.18
N TYR A 136 -15.47 -6.95 -3.40
CA TYR A 136 -16.41 -7.32 -2.35
C TYR A 136 -16.53 -6.24 -1.27
N ALA A 137 -15.38 -5.77 -0.75
CA ALA A 137 -15.31 -4.72 0.26
C ALA A 137 -15.95 -3.41 -0.19
N ILE A 138 -15.70 -2.99 -1.44
CA ILE A 138 -16.25 -1.77 -2.03
C ILE A 138 -17.76 -1.90 -2.26
N LYS A 139 -18.22 -3.00 -2.89
CA LYS A 139 -19.64 -3.16 -3.23
C LYS A 139 -20.52 -3.33 -1.99
N LYS A 140 -20.05 -4.07 -0.99
CA LYS A 140 -20.87 -4.41 0.18
C LYS A 140 -20.78 -3.34 1.28
N TYR A 141 -19.60 -2.75 1.48
CA TYR A 141 -19.32 -1.88 2.63
C TYR A 141 -18.81 -0.50 2.26
N ASN A 142 -18.66 -0.19 0.96
CA ASN A 142 -18.14 1.10 0.51
C ASN A 142 -16.75 1.41 1.09
N MET A 143 -15.96 0.37 1.42
CA MET A 143 -14.61 0.52 1.96
C MET A 143 -13.69 1.19 0.93
N HIS A 144 -12.69 1.92 1.43
CA HIS A 144 -11.61 2.48 0.62
C HIS A 144 -10.39 1.56 0.67
N ILE A 145 -9.69 1.42 -0.44
CA ILE A 145 -8.58 0.48 -0.61
C ILE A 145 -7.29 1.25 -0.86
N ILE A 146 -6.26 1.00 -0.05
CA ILE A 146 -4.90 1.45 -0.34
C ILE A 146 -4.16 0.26 -0.95
N VAL A 147 -3.77 0.39 -2.21
CA VAL A 147 -2.91 -0.60 -2.89
C VAL A 147 -1.47 -0.18 -2.65
N ASP A 148 -0.76 -0.98 -1.88
CA ASP A 148 0.61 -0.71 -1.43
C ASP A 148 1.60 -1.60 -2.19
N ILE A 149 2.50 -0.95 -2.96
CA ILE A 149 3.64 -1.62 -3.58
C ILE A 149 4.74 -1.68 -2.52
N HIS A 150 4.67 -2.73 -1.71
CA HIS A 150 5.41 -2.87 -0.47
C HIS A 150 6.91 -3.10 -0.70
N SER A 151 7.24 -3.79 -1.79
CA SER A 151 8.62 -3.96 -2.27
C SER A 151 8.80 -3.34 -3.65
N LEU A 152 9.99 -2.82 -3.93
CA LEU A 152 10.37 -2.35 -5.27
C LEU A 152 11.64 -3.07 -5.76
N PRO A 153 11.81 -3.20 -7.08
CA PRO A 153 12.99 -3.83 -7.69
C PRO A 153 14.31 -3.31 -7.09
N GLY A 154 15.16 -4.21 -6.61
CA GLY A 154 16.45 -3.89 -6.00
C GLY A 154 16.42 -3.76 -4.48
N GLY A 155 15.25 -3.66 -3.84
CA GLY A 155 15.13 -3.60 -2.39
C GLY A 155 15.28 -2.19 -1.83
N VAL A 156 14.28 -1.77 -1.05
CA VAL A 156 14.14 -0.39 -0.56
C VAL A 156 14.60 -0.20 0.88
N ASN A 157 14.93 -1.27 1.62
CA ASN A 157 15.24 -1.17 3.05
C ASN A 157 16.06 -2.32 3.63
N GLY A 158 16.58 -3.22 2.80
CA GLY A 158 17.38 -4.36 3.25
C GLY A 158 16.63 -5.43 4.02
N GLN A 159 15.30 -5.40 4.01
CA GLN A 159 14.46 -6.43 4.63
C GLN A 159 13.64 -7.16 3.57
N GLY A 160 13.18 -8.36 3.93
CA GLY A 160 12.26 -9.15 3.10
C GLY A 160 11.03 -8.38 2.60
N ILE A 161 10.50 -7.46 3.41
CA ILE A 161 9.37 -6.61 3.03
C ILE A 161 9.71 -5.63 1.89
N GLY A 162 10.97 -5.19 1.80
CA GLY A 162 11.43 -4.25 0.77
C GLY A 162 11.86 -4.91 -0.54
N GLU A 163 12.28 -6.17 -0.50
CA GLU A 163 12.40 -7.13 -1.62
C GLU A 163 12.96 -8.47 -1.10
N ALA A 164 14.09 -8.40 -0.39
CA ALA A 164 14.81 -9.49 0.23
C ALA A 164 15.78 -8.93 1.29
N ASP A 165 16.14 -9.74 2.26
CA ASP A 165 17.09 -9.39 3.30
C ASP A 165 18.46 -9.03 2.68
N GLY A 166 19.02 -7.89 3.08
CA GLY A 166 20.28 -7.35 2.55
C GLY A 166 20.17 -6.62 1.21
N HIS A 167 18.98 -6.53 0.59
CA HIS A 167 18.79 -5.80 -0.67
C HIS A 167 18.51 -4.30 -0.45
N TYR A 168 19.46 -3.45 -0.88
CA TYR A 168 19.39 -1.97 -0.85
C TYR A 168 19.60 -1.33 -2.23
N GLY A 169 19.54 -2.12 -3.29
CA GLY A 169 19.88 -1.73 -4.66
C GLY A 169 18.87 -0.83 -5.37
N TRP A 170 17.79 -0.38 -4.70
CA TRP A 170 16.82 0.55 -5.29
C TRP A 170 17.32 1.99 -5.35
N PHE A 171 18.00 2.48 -4.32
CA PHE A 171 18.45 3.86 -4.24
C PHE A 171 19.52 4.17 -5.29
N HIS A 172 19.39 5.33 -5.94
CA HIS A 172 20.32 5.81 -6.98
C HIS A 172 20.52 4.85 -8.17
N ASN A 173 19.57 3.94 -8.39
CA ASN A 173 19.63 2.96 -9.47
C ASN A 173 18.54 3.21 -10.51
N GLN A 174 18.94 3.69 -11.68
CA GLN A 174 18.00 4.06 -12.75
C GLN A 174 17.23 2.86 -13.33
N THR A 175 17.83 1.67 -13.32
CA THR A 175 17.17 0.44 -13.78
C THR A 175 16.06 0.04 -12.80
N ALA A 176 16.37 0.00 -11.51
CA ALA A 176 15.39 -0.24 -10.45
C ALA A 176 14.25 0.79 -10.48
N LEU A 177 14.58 2.07 -10.66
CA LEU A 177 13.60 3.15 -10.80
C LEU A 177 12.68 2.94 -12.01
N THR A 178 13.24 2.53 -13.15
CA THR A 178 12.47 2.26 -14.37
C THR A 178 11.48 1.12 -14.17
N TYR A 179 11.90 0.02 -13.52
CA TYR A 179 10.99 -1.07 -13.19
C TYR A 179 9.96 -0.70 -12.12
N SER A 180 10.35 0.12 -11.13
CA SER A 180 9.42 0.66 -10.12
C SER A 180 8.29 1.44 -10.79
N TYR A 181 8.61 2.29 -11.77
CA TYR A 181 7.60 2.99 -12.55
C TYR A 181 6.71 2.06 -13.39
N LYS A 182 7.23 0.94 -13.91
CA LYS A 182 6.39 -0.07 -14.58
C LYS A 182 5.39 -0.72 -13.62
N ALA A 183 5.81 -0.99 -12.38
CA ALA A 183 4.90 -1.49 -11.34
C ALA A 183 3.82 -0.45 -10.99
N VAL A 184 4.21 0.81 -10.81
CA VAL A 184 3.27 1.93 -10.60
C VAL A 184 2.27 2.06 -11.76
N ASP A 185 2.74 2.04 -13.01
CA ASP A 185 1.87 2.10 -14.19
C ASP A 185 0.86 0.92 -14.22
N ALA A 186 1.28 -0.27 -13.79
CA ALA A 186 0.41 -1.44 -13.68
C ALA A 186 -0.66 -1.27 -12.57
N VAL A 187 -0.30 -0.71 -11.41
CA VAL A 187 -1.26 -0.37 -10.34
C VAL A 187 -2.24 0.70 -10.80
N ILE A 188 -1.77 1.75 -11.47
CA ILE A 188 -2.64 2.79 -12.05
C ILE A 188 -3.65 2.15 -13.02
N ASN A 189 -3.20 1.23 -13.88
CA ASN A 189 -4.09 0.51 -14.78
C ASN A 189 -5.08 -0.39 -14.02
N PHE A 190 -4.65 -1.08 -12.96
CA PHE A 190 -5.53 -1.87 -12.10
C PHE A 190 -6.65 -1.03 -11.50
N VAL A 191 -6.30 0.13 -10.91
CA VAL A 191 -7.27 1.07 -10.32
C VAL A 191 -8.22 1.62 -11.38
N ARG A 192 -7.69 2.09 -12.52
CA ARG A 192 -8.48 2.63 -13.63
C ARG A 192 -9.51 1.61 -14.15
N THR A 193 -9.13 0.34 -14.22
CA THR A 193 -9.96 -0.75 -14.77
C THR A 193 -10.74 -1.51 -13.69
N SER A 194 -10.77 -1.02 -12.45
CA SER A 194 -11.46 -1.68 -11.33
C SER A 194 -12.99 -1.58 -11.41
N GLY A 195 -13.52 -0.60 -12.15
CA GLY A 195 -14.92 -0.18 -12.09
C GLY A 195 -15.25 0.75 -10.91
N PHE A 196 -14.32 0.92 -9.97
CA PHE A 196 -14.46 1.75 -8.76
C PHE A 196 -13.22 2.63 -8.49
N PRO A 197 -12.67 3.36 -9.48
CA PRO A 197 -11.41 4.10 -9.30
C PRO A 197 -11.44 5.14 -8.16
N SER A 198 -12.63 5.61 -7.76
CA SER A 198 -12.84 6.51 -6.61
C SER A 198 -12.54 5.88 -5.24
N HIS A 199 -12.48 4.55 -5.16
CA HIS A 199 -12.26 3.78 -3.94
C HIS A 199 -10.81 3.37 -3.71
N PHE A 200 -9.87 3.93 -4.47
CA PHE A 200 -8.46 3.54 -4.40
C PHE A 200 -7.53 4.71 -4.07
N THR A 201 -6.51 4.40 -3.29
CA THR A 201 -5.29 5.20 -3.11
C THR A 201 -4.08 4.33 -3.45
N ILE A 202 -3.07 4.93 -4.08
CA ILE A 202 -1.86 4.24 -4.49
C ILE A 202 -0.74 4.61 -3.52
N ALA A 203 -0.26 3.64 -2.74
CA ALA A 203 0.98 3.74 -1.98
C ALA A 203 2.10 3.10 -2.81
N PRO A 204 2.99 3.88 -3.45
CA PRO A 204 3.90 3.36 -4.45
C PRO A 204 5.19 2.75 -3.87
N ILE A 205 5.39 2.88 -2.56
CA ILE A 205 6.56 2.41 -1.82
C ILE A 205 6.24 2.33 -0.33
N ASN A 206 6.90 1.41 0.37
CA ASN A 206 6.77 1.22 1.81
C ASN A 206 8.15 1.26 2.49
N GLU A 207 8.24 2.03 3.58
CA GLU A 207 9.41 2.10 4.47
C GLU A 207 10.77 2.18 3.75
N PRO A 208 11.00 3.15 2.84
CA PRO A 208 12.29 3.31 2.17
C PRO A 208 13.38 3.76 3.17
N VAL A 209 14.46 2.99 3.25
CA VAL A 209 15.58 3.15 4.19
C VAL A 209 16.89 2.83 3.46
N ASP A 210 17.83 3.76 3.45
CA ASP A 210 19.16 3.57 2.86
C ASP A 210 20.27 3.49 3.91
N ASN A 211 19.94 3.62 5.19
CA ASN A 211 20.87 3.36 6.27
C ASN A 211 20.91 1.86 6.62
N HIS A 212 22.08 1.24 6.47
CA HIS A 212 22.28 -0.18 6.73
C HIS A 212 22.47 -0.49 8.22
N ASP A 213 22.65 0.53 9.08
CA ASP A 213 22.59 0.36 10.52
C ASP A 213 21.13 0.17 10.95
N PHE A 214 20.75 -1.08 11.19
CA PHE A 214 19.40 -1.44 11.56
C PHE A 214 18.95 -0.82 12.89
N SER A 215 19.88 -0.38 13.76
CA SER A 215 19.51 0.32 15.00
C SER A 215 18.86 1.68 14.74
N ALA A 216 19.03 2.24 13.54
CA ALA A 216 18.37 3.46 13.11
C ALA A 216 16.95 3.22 12.55
N PHE A 217 16.55 1.98 12.27
CA PHE A 217 15.25 1.66 11.69
C PHE A 217 14.10 2.14 12.58
N GLY A 218 13.05 2.70 12.00
CA GLY A 218 11.96 3.32 12.75
C GLY A 218 12.25 4.73 13.26
N SER A 219 13.42 5.30 12.94
CA SER A 219 13.79 6.68 13.30
C SER A 219 14.11 7.52 12.06
N PRO A 220 14.14 8.87 12.17
CA PRO A 220 14.53 9.75 11.06
C PRO A 220 15.94 9.50 10.50
N PHE A 221 16.80 8.78 11.24
CA PHE A 221 18.15 8.43 10.81
C PHE A 221 18.20 7.21 9.87
N ALA A 222 17.07 6.53 9.66
CA ALA A 222 16.97 5.42 8.73
C ALA A 222 17.10 5.87 7.26
N LEU A 223 16.72 7.12 6.97
CA LEU A 223 16.72 7.67 5.61
C LEU A 223 17.64 8.90 5.50
N SER A 224 18.75 8.75 4.79
CA SER A 224 19.70 9.83 4.51
C SER A 224 19.06 10.97 3.71
N ASP A 225 19.73 12.13 3.65
CA ASP A 225 19.26 13.23 2.79
C ASP A 225 19.33 12.89 1.30
N SER A 226 20.31 12.07 0.90
CA SER A 226 20.42 11.58 -0.49
C SER A 226 19.28 10.62 -0.83
N GLY A 227 18.98 9.68 0.06
CA GLY A 227 17.86 8.75 -0.06
C GLY A 227 16.52 9.49 -0.08
N ALA A 228 16.34 10.50 0.78
CA ALA A 228 15.13 11.31 0.79
C ALA A 228 14.95 12.15 -0.47
N ALA A 229 16.04 12.69 -1.05
CA ALA A 229 16.00 13.38 -2.34
C ALA A 229 15.59 12.41 -3.47
N TRP A 230 16.11 11.19 -3.46
CA TRP A 230 15.74 10.14 -4.41
C TRP A 230 14.25 9.75 -4.29
N LEU A 231 13.77 9.53 -3.06
CA LEU A 231 12.36 9.26 -2.76
C LEU A 231 11.44 10.39 -3.21
N THR A 232 11.84 11.64 -2.99
CA THR A 232 11.09 12.83 -3.43
C THR A 232 10.96 12.84 -4.96
N ASN A 233 12.06 12.63 -5.68
CA ASN A 233 12.05 12.55 -7.14
C ASN A 233 11.19 11.38 -7.66
N PHE A 234 11.28 10.22 -7.03
CA PHE A 234 10.40 9.08 -7.33
C PHE A 234 8.93 9.46 -7.16
N THR A 235 8.57 10.12 -6.05
CA THR A 235 7.20 10.50 -5.73
C THR A 235 6.63 11.50 -6.74
N HIS A 236 7.40 12.51 -7.15
CA HIS A 236 6.97 13.40 -8.26
C HIS A 236 6.73 12.62 -9.55
N GLY A 237 7.60 11.67 -9.89
CA GLY A 237 7.39 10.80 -11.04
C GLY A 237 6.10 9.95 -10.94
N VAL A 238 5.74 9.49 -9.75
CA VAL A 238 4.47 8.80 -9.50
C VAL A 238 3.28 9.75 -9.67
N LEU A 239 3.33 10.93 -9.07
CA LEU A 239 2.29 11.96 -9.17
C LEU A 239 2.03 12.37 -10.63
N ASP A 240 3.09 12.54 -11.43
CA ASP A 240 2.99 12.83 -12.86
C ASP A 240 2.30 11.69 -13.63
N ARG A 241 2.62 10.45 -13.32
CA ARG A 241 2.03 9.26 -13.96
C ARG A 241 0.56 9.12 -13.61
N VAL A 242 0.21 9.23 -12.33
CA VAL A 242 -1.17 9.25 -11.86
C VAL A 242 -1.91 10.40 -12.52
N GLY A 243 -1.31 11.59 -12.56
CA GLY A 243 -1.94 12.79 -13.08
C GLY A 243 -2.20 12.78 -14.59
N LYS A 244 -1.43 12.01 -15.38
CA LYS A 244 -1.69 11.75 -16.80
C LYS A 244 -2.92 10.85 -17.02
N VAL A 245 -3.30 10.05 -16.03
CA VAL A 245 -4.44 9.13 -16.12
C VAL A 245 -5.67 9.71 -15.41
N ASN A 246 -5.53 10.05 -14.13
CA ASN A 246 -6.58 10.64 -13.31
C ASN A 246 -6.01 11.27 -12.03
N LYS A 247 -5.95 12.61 -11.98
CA LYS A 247 -5.45 13.39 -10.84
C LYS A 247 -6.28 13.25 -9.55
N GLN A 248 -7.50 12.69 -9.63
CA GLN A 248 -8.35 12.50 -8.46
C GLN A 248 -7.97 11.25 -7.65
N ILE A 249 -7.16 10.34 -8.20
CA ILE A 249 -6.62 9.19 -7.44
C ILE A 249 -5.51 9.72 -6.52
N PRO A 250 -5.63 9.54 -5.18
CA PRO A 250 -4.58 9.99 -4.26
C PRO A 250 -3.33 9.11 -4.35
N VAL A 251 -2.17 9.75 -4.19
CA VAL A 251 -0.89 9.09 -3.94
C VAL A 251 -0.61 9.17 -2.44
N MET A 252 -0.16 8.06 -1.86
CA MET A 252 0.19 7.95 -0.45
C MET A 252 1.70 7.73 -0.32
N LEU A 253 2.41 8.69 0.26
CA LEU A 253 3.86 8.63 0.46
C LEU A 253 4.17 8.13 1.88
N GLN A 254 4.76 6.94 1.98
CA GLN A 254 5.40 6.48 3.21
C GLN A 254 6.78 7.17 3.33
N ASP A 255 7.01 7.80 4.48
CA ASP A 255 8.06 8.81 4.66
C ASP A 255 9.44 8.29 5.06
N GLY A 256 9.68 6.98 5.05
CA GLY A 256 10.93 6.37 5.52
C GLY A 256 11.30 6.80 6.94
N PHE A 257 10.30 7.09 7.78
CA PHE A 257 10.42 7.54 9.17
C PHE A 257 11.00 8.95 9.36
N LYS A 258 11.22 9.70 8.27
CA LYS A 258 11.81 11.05 8.33
C LYS A 258 10.83 12.12 8.80
N GLY A 259 9.53 11.85 8.71
CA GLY A 259 8.45 12.73 9.13
C GLY A 259 7.89 13.57 7.98
N GLU A 260 6.57 13.76 7.98
CA GLU A 260 5.85 14.65 7.05
C GLU A 260 6.48 16.05 6.97
N LYS A 261 6.88 16.64 8.10
CA LYS A 261 7.47 17.99 8.15
C LYS A 261 8.74 18.13 7.31
N TYR A 262 9.52 17.06 7.18
CA TYR A 262 10.70 17.07 6.33
C TYR A 262 10.29 17.16 4.85
N PHE A 263 9.29 16.37 4.45
CA PHE A 263 8.91 16.21 3.05
C PHE A 263 7.95 17.26 2.52
N SER A 264 7.06 17.82 3.33
CA SER A 264 5.96 18.65 2.84
C SER A 264 6.39 19.95 2.17
N GLN A 265 7.62 20.40 2.41
CA GLN A 265 8.22 21.54 1.70
C GLN A 265 8.58 21.24 0.23
N PHE A 266 8.70 19.97 -0.16
CA PHE A 266 9.07 19.57 -1.51
C PHE A 266 7.86 19.34 -2.44
N PHE A 267 6.64 19.36 -1.89
CA PHE A 267 5.41 19.09 -2.63
C PHE A 267 4.47 20.30 -2.62
N ASP A 268 3.82 20.58 -3.77
CA ASP A 268 2.80 21.65 -3.83
C ASP A 268 1.58 21.23 -3.01
N LYS A 269 1.02 22.15 -2.21
CA LYS A 269 -0.16 21.91 -1.36
C LYS A 269 -1.40 21.45 -2.13
N LYS A 270 -1.45 21.69 -3.45
CA LYS A 270 -2.52 21.27 -4.36
C LYS A 270 -2.36 19.83 -4.86
N GLU A 271 -1.21 19.20 -4.66
CA GLU A 271 -1.04 17.80 -5.00
C GLU A 271 -2.00 16.92 -4.18
N ASN A 272 -2.50 15.87 -4.83
CA ASN A 272 -3.36 14.88 -4.19
C ASN A 272 -2.49 13.83 -3.49
N LEU A 273 -1.71 14.30 -2.53
CA LEU A 273 -0.73 13.55 -1.77
C LEU A 273 -1.20 13.43 -0.31
N VAL A 274 -1.03 12.25 0.28
CA VAL A 274 -1.21 11.98 1.71
C VAL A 274 0.04 11.30 2.24
N PHE A 275 0.47 11.65 3.46
CA PHE A 275 1.59 10.98 4.12
C PHE A 275 1.12 9.75 4.90
N ASP A 276 1.85 8.65 4.76
CA ASP A 276 1.70 7.42 5.54
C ASP A 276 2.81 7.36 6.59
N ILE A 277 2.42 7.40 7.87
CA ILE A 277 3.33 7.45 9.00
C ILE A 277 3.20 6.14 9.77
N HIS A 278 4.30 5.42 9.88
CA HIS A 278 4.35 4.18 10.65
C HIS A 278 4.90 4.46 12.05
N SER A 279 4.23 3.94 13.08
CA SER A 279 4.61 4.14 14.47
C SER A 279 4.44 2.84 15.25
N TYR A 280 5.54 2.35 15.81
CA TYR A 280 5.63 1.12 16.58
C TYR A 280 6.26 1.42 17.95
N TYR A 281 5.98 0.58 18.96
CA TYR A 281 6.42 0.77 20.35
C TYR A 281 6.89 -0.54 20.97
#